data_AF-A0A0D0BN57-F1
#
_entry.id   AF-A0A0D0BN57-F1
#
_cell.length_a   1.000
_cell.length_b   1.000
_cell.length_c   1.000
_cell.angle_alpha   90.00
_cell.angle_beta   90.00
_cell.angle_gamma   90.00
#
_symmetry.space_group_name_H-M   'P 1'
#
loop_
_entity.id
_entity.type
_entity.pdbx_description
1 polymer ?
#
loop_
_entity_poly.entity_id
_entity_poly.type
_entity_poly.pdbx_seq_one_letter_code
_entity_poly.pdbx_strand_id
1 'polypeptide(L)'
;EAALRSLSEHNQALRTPVGVNSGFWLPPVRNIVSPQKPETVKLLFHGWLRIREIILTQLNGNPLQQSSKDWRCLLEVAGWRYSDVDVPTAMGKRHSYMCRLLSRLCKCSPESDSEDISLQPVVWEGTVLSTTEDFPLQFGQEILWELQELGFRNDLVTLDRHLDENGMTQVERRSLLNGCWEG
;
A
#
# COMPACT_ATOMS: atom_id res chain seq x y z
N GLU A 1 18.71 13.29 5.33
CA GLU A 1 18.56 11.85 4.99
C GLU A 1 18.58 10.88 6.17
N ALA A 2 19.52 10.98 7.13
CA ALA A 2 19.63 10.01 8.24
C ALA A 2 18.42 10.00 9.21
N ALA A 3 17.82 11.16 9.49
CA ALA A 3 16.66 11.28 10.38
C ALA A 3 15.39 10.61 9.81
N LEU A 4 15.13 10.75 8.51
CA LEU A 4 14.00 10.10 7.84
C LEU A 4 14.18 8.57 7.76
N ARG A 5 15.43 8.10 7.59
CA ARG A 5 15.77 6.68 7.64
C ARG A 5 15.52 6.11 9.04
N SER A 6 15.97 6.82 10.07
CA SER A 6 15.76 6.46 11.48
C SER A 6 14.27 6.41 11.88
N LEU A 7 13.48 7.40 11.45
CA LEU A 7 12.03 7.43 11.69
C LEU A 7 11.29 6.33 10.92
N SER A 8 11.75 5.98 9.71
CA SER A 8 11.15 4.90 8.92
C SER A 8 11.30 3.51 9.58
N GLU A 9 12.38 3.31 10.34
CA GLU A 9 12.68 2.05 11.04
C GLU A 9 12.03 2.00 12.43
N HIS A 10 11.77 3.14 13.07
CA HIS A 10 11.31 3.21 14.46
C HIS A 10 9.90 2.62 14.67
N ASN A 11 8.95 2.88 13.76
CA ASN A 11 7.60 2.31 13.84
C ASN A 11 7.52 0.82 13.42
N GLN A 12 8.61 0.23 12.93
CA GLN A 12 8.64 -1.16 12.46
C GLN A 12 9.43 -2.12 13.39
N ALA A 13 10.08 -1.59 14.42
CA ALA A 13 10.97 -2.35 15.30
C ALA A 13 10.27 -3.09 16.45
N LEU A 14 9.00 -2.79 16.74
CA LEU A 14 8.21 -3.57 17.69
C LEU A 14 7.80 -4.88 17.01
N ARG A 15 8.38 -6.00 17.46
CA ARG A 15 7.92 -7.33 17.05
C ARG A 15 6.42 -7.40 17.26
N THR A 16 5.69 -7.66 16.18
CA THR A 16 4.25 -7.81 16.25
C THR A 16 3.90 -8.88 17.30
N PRO A 17 3.03 -8.57 18.28
CA PRO A 17 2.62 -9.55 19.28
C PRO A 17 2.06 -10.82 18.62
N VAL A 18 2.26 -11.97 19.27
CA VAL A 18 1.74 -13.25 18.77
C VAL A 18 0.22 -13.15 18.63
N GLY A 19 -0.30 -13.40 17.42
CA GLY A 19 -1.73 -13.32 17.11
C GLY A 19 -2.19 -12.00 16.50
N VAL A 20 -1.32 -10.98 16.37
CA VAL A 20 -1.65 -9.72 15.70
C VAL A 20 -1.26 -9.80 14.22
N ASN A 21 -2.20 -9.45 13.33
CA ASN A 21 -1.93 -9.38 11.89
C ASN A 21 -1.05 -8.17 11.57
N SER A 22 0.20 -8.41 11.18
CA SER A 22 1.19 -7.39 10.82
C SER A 22 1.10 -6.91 9.37
N GLY A 23 0.06 -7.31 8.64
CA GLY A 23 -0.16 -6.87 7.29
C GLY A 23 -0.54 -5.39 7.24
N PHE A 24 -0.17 -4.74 6.15
CA PHE A 24 -0.50 -3.35 5.87
C PHE A 24 -1.75 -3.30 4.98
N TRP A 25 -2.61 -2.31 5.21
CA TRP A 25 -3.80 -2.05 4.39
C TRP A 25 -3.49 -1.25 3.11
N LEU A 26 -2.36 -0.55 3.13
CA LEU A 26 -1.82 0.24 2.03
C LEU A 26 -0.35 -0.14 1.84
N PRO A 27 0.20 0.02 0.63
CA PRO A 27 1.61 -0.27 0.40
C PRO A 27 2.48 0.67 1.25
N PRO A 28 3.40 0.14 2.08
CA PRO A 28 4.35 0.99 2.78
C PRO A 28 5.17 1.83 1.82
N VAL A 29 5.36 3.12 2.10
CA VAL A 29 6.14 4.04 1.25
C VAL A 29 7.53 3.50 0.89
N ARG A 30 8.19 2.81 1.83
CA ARG A 30 9.49 2.15 1.58
C ARG A 30 9.46 1.17 0.41
N ASN A 31 8.31 0.58 0.09
CA ASN A 31 8.18 -0.30 -1.06
C ASN A 31 8.35 0.44 -2.39
N ILE A 32 8.12 1.75 -2.44
CA ILE A 32 8.24 2.59 -3.64
C ILE A 32 9.62 3.25 -3.71
N VAL A 33 10.12 3.80 -2.59
CA VAL A 33 11.32 4.65 -2.57
C VAL A 33 12.63 3.94 -2.24
N SER A 34 12.59 2.71 -1.74
CA SER A 34 13.82 1.95 -1.43
C SER A 34 14.65 1.48 -2.64
N PRO A 35 14.09 1.22 -3.84
CA PRO A 35 14.89 0.84 -4.99
C PRO A 35 15.88 1.94 -5.39
N GLN A 36 17.11 1.54 -5.70
CA GLN A 36 18.16 2.47 -6.15
C GLN A 36 18.00 2.88 -7.62
N LYS A 37 17.30 2.06 -8.41
CA LYS A 37 17.10 2.27 -9.85
C LYS A 37 15.88 3.17 -10.07
N PRO A 38 16.04 4.38 -10.66
CA PRO A 38 14.93 5.30 -10.92
C PRO A 38 13.80 4.64 -11.72
N GLU A 39 14.13 3.77 -12.67
CA GLU A 39 13.16 3.04 -13.49
C GLU A 39 12.30 2.10 -12.65
N THR A 40 12.89 1.53 -11.59
CA THR A 40 12.13 0.69 -10.64
C THR A 40 11.22 1.54 -9.77
N VAL A 41 11.68 2.70 -9.29
CA VAL A 41 10.83 3.63 -8.52
C VAL A 41 9.63 4.08 -9.36
N LYS A 42 9.89 4.50 -10.61
CA LYS A 42 8.88 4.88 -11.59
C LYS A 42 7.84 3.79 -11.80
N LEU A 43 8.29 2.56 -12.05
CA LEU A 43 7.42 1.38 -12.22
C LEU A 43 6.43 1.23 -11.05
N LEU A 44 6.89 1.50 -9.82
CA LEU A 44 6.09 1.29 -8.62
C LEU A 44 5.11 2.42 -8.37
N PHE A 45 5.46 3.65 -8.75
CA PHE A 45 4.50 4.74 -8.81
C PHE A 45 3.39 4.43 -9.80
N HIS A 46 3.74 4.01 -11.03
CA HIS A 46 2.72 3.57 -12.00
C HIS A 46 1.87 2.42 -11.46
N GLY A 47 2.51 1.44 -10.81
CA GLY A 47 1.80 0.31 -10.20
C GLY A 47 0.82 0.74 -9.13
N TRP A 48 1.20 1.68 -8.25
CA TRP A 48 0.29 2.25 -7.25
C TRP A 48 -0.88 2.98 -7.92
N LEU A 49 -0.58 3.91 -8.81
CA LEU A 49 -1.60 4.76 -9.42
C LEU A 49 -2.64 3.97 -10.22
N ARG A 50 -2.25 2.86 -10.87
CA ARG A 50 -3.18 1.97 -11.56
C ARG A 50 -4.17 1.28 -10.64
N ILE A 51 -3.72 0.85 -9.46
CA ILE A 51 -4.56 0.12 -8.52
C ILE A 51 -5.16 1.03 -7.44
N ARG A 52 -4.79 2.31 -7.41
CA ARG A 52 -5.14 3.28 -6.36
C ARG A 52 -6.64 3.26 -6.08
N GLU A 53 -7.48 3.55 -7.06
CA GLU A 53 -8.94 3.59 -6.88
C GLU A 53 -9.52 2.27 -6.38
N ILE A 54 -9.02 1.14 -6.91
CA ILE A 54 -9.46 -0.20 -6.49
C ILE A 54 -9.10 -0.46 -5.02
N ILE A 55 -7.93 -0.04 -4.58
CA ILE A 55 -7.52 -0.19 -3.18
C ILE A 55 -8.29 0.78 -2.27
N LEU A 56 -8.47 2.04 -2.68
CA LEU A 56 -9.18 3.05 -1.89
C LEU A 56 -10.64 2.67 -1.66
N THR A 57 -11.32 2.16 -2.69
CA THR A 57 -12.71 1.66 -2.57
C THR A 57 -12.81 0.47 -1.61
N GLN A 58 -11.78 -0.37 -1.50
CA GLN A 58 -11.77 -1.50 -0.57
C GLN A 58 -11.54 -1.12 0.88
N LEU A 59 -10.94 0.04 1.18
CA LEU A 59 -10.72 0.48 2.56
C LEU A 59 -12.01 0.59 3.38
N ASN A 60 -13.13 0.91 2.74
CA ASN A 60 -14.44 1.04 3.39
C ASN A 60 -15.24 -0.27 3.47
N GLY A 61 -14.79 -1.34 2.82
CA GLY A 61 -15.55 -2.58 2.65
C GLY A 61 -14.79 -3.80 3.16
N ASN A 62 -14.13 -4.51 2.24
CA ASN A 62 -13.29 -5.67 2.54
C ASN A 62 -11.83 -5.30 2.29
N PRO A 63 -11.16 -4.63 3.26
CA PRO A 63 -9.86 -4.05 3.02
C PRO A 63 -8.80 -5.12 2.78
N LEU A 64 -7.88 -4.84 1.85
CA LEU A 64 -6.82 -5.75 1.47
C LEU A 64 -5.64 -5.64 2.45
N GLN A 65 -5.44 -6.64 3.31
CA GLN A 65 -4.27 -6.70 4.18
C GLN A 65 -3.17 -7.58 3.59
N GLN A 66 -1.97 -7.03 3.39
CA GLN A 66 -0.85 -7.74 2.77
C GLN A 66 0.47 -7.48 3.51
N SER A 67 1.40 -8.43 3.44
CA SER A 67 2.76 -8.19 3.93
C SER A 67 3.46 -7.13 3.07
N SER A 68 4.51 -6.48 3.61
CA SER A 68 5.30 -5.53 2.83
C SER A 68 5.92 -6.15 1.57
N LYS A 69 6.32 -7.43 1.62
CA LYS A 69 6.85 -8.14 0.44
C LYS A 69 5.77 -8.39 -0.61
N ASP A 70 4.55 -8.66 -0.16
CA ASP A 70 3.42 -8.93 -1.05
C ASP A 70 2.92 -7.64 -1.69
N TRP A 71 2.82 -6.54 -0.93
CA TRP A 71 2.59 -5.21 -1.49
C TRP A 71 3.63 -4.81 -2.53
N ARG A 72 4.91 -5.04 -2.24
CA ARG A 72 6.00 -4.77 -3.19
C ARG A 72 5.78 -5.53 -4.49
N CYS A 73 5.46 -6.83 -4.40
CA CYS A 73 5.21 -7.67 -5.56
C CYS A 73 3.96 -7.25 -6.33
N LEU A 74 2.88 -6.88 -5.63
CA LEU A 74 1.64 -6.39 -6.26
C LEU A 74 1.88 -5.09 -7.05
N LEU A 75 2.64 -4.14 -6.49
CA LEU A 75 3.03 -2.92 -7.19
C LEU A 75 3.88 -3.21 -8.42
N GLU A 76 4.78 -4.19 -8.36
CA GLU A 76 5.57 -4.61 -9.52
C GLU A 76 4.69 -5.22 -10.62
N VAL A 77 3.73 -6.08 -10.25
CA VAL A 77 2.78 -6.67 -11.20
C VAL A 77 1.91 -5.59 -11.84
N ALA A 78 1.32 -4.70 -11.04
CA ALA A 78 0.48 -3.61 -11.54
C ALA A 78 1.27 -2.60 -12.39
N GLY A 79 2.52 -2.34 -12.00
CA GLY A 79 3.45 -1.46 -12.71
C GLY A 79 3.99 -2.08 -13.99
N TRP A 80 3.69 -3.35 -14.27
CA TRP A 80 4.14 -4.09 -15.44
C TRP A 80 5.63 -4.43 -15.44
N ARG A 81 6.18 -4.81 -14.28
CA ARG A 81 7.26 -5.80 -14.30
C ARG A 81 6.63 -7.10 -14.81
N TYR A 82 7.39 -7.88 -15.57
CA TYR A 82 7.17 -9.28 -15.97
C TYR A 82 6.77 -9.53 -17.43
N SER A 83 7.82 -9.78 -18.21
CA SER A 83 7.91 -10.95 -19.07
C SER A 83 7.84 -12.25 -18.25
N ASP A 84 7.25 -13.30 -18.84
CA ASP A 84 7.02 -14.66 -18.29
C ASP A 84 7.97 -15.13 -17.19
N VAL A 85 7.43 -15.38 -15.99
CA VAL A 85 8.14 -16.14 -14.96
C VAL A 85 7.20 -17.21 -14.39
N ASP A 86 6.80 -18.15 -15.25
CA ASP A 86 6.39 -19.49 -14.83
C ASP A 86 7.63 -20.31 -14.42
N VAL A 87 8.39 -19.77 -13.48
CA VAL A 87 9.56 -20.45 -12.89
C VAL A 87 9.12 -21.03 -11.54
N PRO A 88 9.39 -22.30 -11.24
CA PRO A 88 8.99 -22.97 -9.98
C PRO A 88 9.80 -22.50 -8.76
N THR A 89 10.09 -21.20 -8.66
CA THR A 89 10.73 -20.57 -7.50
C THR A 89 9.68 -20.01 -6.55
N ALA A 90 10.06 -19.79 -5.29
CA ALA A 90 9.19 -19.11 -4.32
C ALA A 90 8.78 -17.68 -4.79
N MET A 91 9.65 -17.03 -5.57
CA MET A 91 9.37 -15.72 -6.18
C MET A 91 8.33 -15.83 -7.31
N GLY A 92 8.46 -16.81 -8.21
CA GLY A 92 7.49 -17.07 -9.28
C GLY A 92 6.10 -17.42 -8.73
N LYS A 93 6.03 -18.24 -7.68
CA LYS A 93 4.76 -18.54 -6.99
C LYS A 93 4.11 -17.29 -6.39
N ARG A 94 4.88 -16.41 -5.75
CA ARG A 94 4.36 -15.13 -5.21
C ARG A 94 3.86 -14.26 -6.35
N HIS A 95 4.64 -14.12 -7.42
CA HIS A 95 4.28 -13.33 -8.59
C HIS A 95 2.97 -13.80 -9.21
N SER A 96 2.84 -15.10 -9.52
CA SER A 96 1.61 -15.71 -10.04
C SER A 96 0.41 -15.50 -9.10
N TYR A 97 0.63 -15.60 -7.78
CA TYR A 97 -0.41 -15.26 -6.80
C TYR A 97 -0.82 -13.78 -6.90
N MET A 98 0.13 -12.84 -7.00
CA MET A 98 -0.18 -11.41 -7.12
C MET A 98 -0.87 -11.06 -8.43
N CYS A 99 -0.52 -11.71 -9.55
CA CYS A 99 -1.27 -11.59 -10.81
C CYS A 99 -2.73 -12.00 -10.63
N ARG A 100 -2.98 -13.16 -10.02
CA ARG A 100 -4.35 -13.62 -9.75
C ARG A 100 -5.10 -12.71 -8.79
N LEU A 101 -4.41 -12.19 -7.76
CA LEU A 101 -4.98 -11.21 -6.84
C LEU A 101 -5.39 -9.94 -7.60
N LEU A 102 -4.51 -9.38 -8.43
CA LEU A 102 -4.80 -8.20 -9.24
C LEU A 102 -6.02 -8.42 -10.13
N SER A 103 -6.07 -9.54 -10.87
CA SER A 103 -7.23 -9.86 -11.71
C SER A 103 -8.54 -9.97 -10.92
N ARG A 104 -8.50 -10.46 -9.67
CA ARG A 104 -9.68 -10.49 -8.80
C ARG A 104 -10.09 -9.10 -8.34
N LEU A 105 -9.12 -8.25 -7.98
CA LEU A 105 -9.37 -6.88 -7.55
C LEU A 105 -10.04 -6.08 -8.67
N CYS A 106 -9.57 -6.21 -9.92
CA CYS A 106 -10.19 -5.56 -11.08
C CYS A 106 -11.64 -6.00 -11.29
N LYS A 107 -11.95 -7.30 -11.20
CA LYS A 107 -13.31 -7.82 -11.37
C LYS A 107 -14.31 -7.33 -10.32
N CYS A 108 -13.83 -6.92 -9.15
CA CYS A 108 -14.67 -6.39 -8.09
C CYS A 108 -14.88 -4.87 -8.20
N SER A 109 -14.18 -4.18 -9.12
CA SER A 109 -14.33 -2.75 -9.33
C SER A 109 -15.47 -2.48 -10.33
N PRO A 110 -16.49 -1.67 -9.98
CA PRO A 110 -17.62 -1.37 -10.85
C PRO A 110 -17.24 -0.56 -12.10
N GLU A 111 -16.06 0.06 -12.12
CA GLU A 111 -15.53 0.85 -13.24
C GLU A 111 -14.60 0.04 -14.16
N SER A 112 -14.31 -1.21 -13.84
CA SER A 112 -13.41 -2.06 -14.62
C SER A 112 -14.17 -2.78 -15.74
N ASP A 113 -14.71 -2.03 -16.68
CA ASP A 113 -15.25 -2.59 -17.93
C ASP A 113 -14.11 -3.18 -18.76
N SER A 114 -13.82 -4.47 -18.55
CA SER A 114 -13.08 -5.41 -19.41
C SER A 114 -11.70 -5.01 -19.99
N GLU A 115 -11.23 -3.78 -19.82
CA GLU A 115 -9.93 -3.34 -20.33
C GLU A 115 -8.83 -3.82 -19.39
N ASP A 116 -7.76 -4.33 -19.98
CA ASP A 116 -6.58 -4.74 -19.25
C ASP A 116 -6.05 -3.51 -18.49
N ILE A 117 -5.92 -3.62 -17.16
CA ILE A 117 -5.37 -2.57 -16.29
C ILE A 117 -3.96 -2.14 -16.73
N SER A 118 -3.28 -2.99 -17.51
CA SER A 118 -1.99 -2.68 -18.15
C SER A 118 -2.08 -1.59 -19.22
N LEU A 119 -3.23 -1.46 -19.89
CA LEU A 119 -3.49 -0.50 -20.96
C LEU A 119 -4.10 0.81 -20.45
N GLN A 120 -4.55 0.82 -19.21
CA GLN A 120 -5.14 2.02 -18.63
C GLN A 120 -4.08 3.13 -18.49
N PRO A 121 -4.40 4.36 -18.94
CA PRO A 121 -3.53 5.50 -18.76
C PRO A 121 -3.35 5.75 -17.26
N VAL A 122 -2.11 6.01 -16.86
CA VAL A 122 -1.82 6.38 -15.48
C VAL A 122 -2.06 7.87 -15.34
N VAL A 123 -2.98 8.26 -14.45
CA VAL A 123 -3.40 9.65 -14.27
C VAL A 123 -3.15 10.10 -12.83
N TRP A 124 -2.66 11.33 -12.67
CA TRP A 124 -2.57 12.00 -11.36
C TRP A 124 -3.08 13.44 -11.51
N GLU A 125 -4.04 13.84 -10.68
CA GLU A 125 -4.66 15.19 -10.72
C GLU A 125 -5.09 15.62 -12.14
N GLY A 126 -5.70 14.69 -12.89
CA GLY A 126 -6.15 14.91 -14.26
C GLY A 126 -5.05 14.93 -15.34
N THR A 127 -3.78 14.78 -14.95
CA THR A 127 -2.63 14.73 -15.87
C THR A 127 -2.26 13.30 -16.19
N VAL A 128 -2.22 12.95 -17.49
CA VAL A 128 -1.74 11.64 -17.95
C VAL A 128 -0.23 11.57 -17.84
N LEU A 129 0.27 10.57 -17.13
CA LEU A 129 1.68 10.36 -16.86
C LEU A 129 2.28 9.43 -17.91
N SER A 130 3.26 9.93 -18.64
CA SER A 130 3.98 9.14 -19.64
C SER A 130 4.84 8.06 -18.99
N THR A 131 4.81 6.86 -19.56
CA THR A 131 5.72 5.78 -19.19
C THR A 131 7.16 6.03 -19.65
N THR A 132 7.40 6.99 -20.56
CA THR A 132 8.73 7.32 -21.08
C THR A 132 9.39 8.52 -20.42
N GLU A 133 8.62 9.48 -19.90
CA GLU A 133 9.14 10.72 -19.30
C GLU A 133 9.30 10.62 -17.79
N ASP A 134 10.30 11.29 -17.23
CA ASP A 134 10.51 11.30 -15.79
C ASP A 134 9.33 11.95 -15.04
N PHE A 135 9.01 11.40 -13.87
CA PHE A 135 7.98 11.97 -13.01
C PHE A 135 8.43 13.34 -12.48
N PRO A 136 7.58 14.38 -12.55
CA PRO A 136 7.81 15.60 -11.81
C PRO A 136 7.99 15.28 -10.32
N LEU A 137 9.05 15.83 -9.71
CA LEU A 137 9.37 15.60 -8.29
C LEU A 137 8.17 15.87 -7.38
N GLN A 138 7.41 16.91 -7.70
CA GLN A 138 6.22 17.31 -6.97
C GLN A 138 5.16 16.20 -6.93
N PHE A 139 4.87 15.53 -8.05
CA PHE A 139 3.91 14.43 -8.08
C PHE A 139 4.37 13.26 -7.20
N GLY A 140 5.66 12.93 -7.24
CA GLY A 140 6.23 11.93 -6.34
C GLY A 140 5.99 12.28 -4.87
N GLN A 141 6.19 13.53 -4.47
CA GLN A 141 5.95 13.98 -3.09
C GLN A 141 4.48 13.91 -2.70
N GLU A 142 3.57 14.36 -3.57
CA GLU A 142 2.13 14.33 -3.33
C GLU A 142 1.61 12.90 -3.16
N ILE A 143 2.01 11.97 -4.03
CA ILE A 143 1.61 10.56 -3.95
C ILE A 143 2.13 9.92 -2.65
N LEU A 144 3.38 10.21 -2.27
CA LEU A 144 3.95 9.69 -1.03
C LEU A 144 3.26 10.27 0.20
N TRP A 145 2.88 11.55 0.16
CA TRP A 145 2.11 12.20 1.21
C TRP A 145 0.74 11.56 1.35
N GLU A 146 0.02 11.36 0.24
CA GLU A 146 -1.26 10.65 0.22
C GLU A 146 -1.15 9.27 0.88
N LEU A 147 -0.17 8.46 0.49
CA LEU A 147 0.02 7.13 1.06
C LEU A 147 0.28 7.16 2.57
N GLN A 148 1.07 8.12 3.07
CA GLN A 148 1.30 8.26 4.51
C GLN A 148 0.05 8.72 5.24
N GLU A 149 -0.64 9.73 4.71
CA GLU A 149 -1.84 10.30 5.32
C GLU A 149 -2.97 9.25 5.39
N LEU A 150 -3.20 8.52 4.30
CA LEU A 150 -4.19 7.44 4.27
C LEU A 150 -3.81 6.30 5.20
N GLY A 151 -2.53 5.91 5.24
CA GLY A 151 -2.04 4.90 6.17
C GLY A 151 -2.29 5.30 7.62
N PHE A 152 -1.91 6.52 7.99
CA PHE A 152 -2.13 7.07 9.32
C PHE A 152 -3.61 7.12 9.70
N ARG A 153 -4.47 7.64 8.83
CA ARG A 153 -5.93 7.69 9.07
C ARG A 153 -6.52 6.30 9.24
N ASN A 154 -6.11 5.34 8.42
CA ASN A 154 -6.62 3.98 8.50
C ASN A 154 -6.15 3.27 9.77
N ASP A 155 -4.93 3.53 10.23
CA ASP A 155 -4.44 3.02 11.53
C ASP A 155 -5.26 3.59 12.69
N LEU A 156 -5.60 4.89 12.64
CA LEU A 156 -6.50 5.51 13.63
C LEU A 156 -7.91 4.90 13.61
N VAL A 157 -8.50 4.71 12.44
CA VAL A 157 -9.83 4.08 12.30
C VAL A 157 -9.81 2.63 12.81
N THR A 158 -8.73 1.90 12.54
CA THR A 158 -8.56 0.52 13.03
C THR A 158 -8.43 0.50 14.55
N LEU A 159 -7.66 1.44 15.13
CA LEU A 159 -7.52 1.57 16.57
C LEU A 159 -8.85 1.92 17.23
N ASP A 160 -9.57 2.90 16.70
CA ASP A 160 -10.87 3.34 17.21
C ASP A 160 -11.89 2.18 17.21
N ARG A 161 -11.98 1.45 16.08
CA ARG A 161 -12.83 0.25 15.97
C ARG A 161 -12.46 -0.82 16.99
N HIS A 162 -11.17 -1.07 17.17
CA HIS A 162 -10.71 -2.03 18.17
C HIS A 162 -11.12 -1.60 19.59
N LEU A 163 -10.98 -0.31 19.92
CA LEU A 163 -11.39 0.21 21.22
C LEU A 163 -12.91 0.17 21.45
N ASP A 164 -13.71 0.26 20.39
CA ASP A 164 -15.18 0.10 20.42
C ASP A 164 -15.60 -1.36 20.63
N GLU A 165 -14.96 -2.30 19.94
CA GLU A 165 -15.30 -3.73 20.03
C GLU A 165 -14.88 -4.38 21.36
N ASN A 166 -13.92 -3.79 22.07
CA ASN A 166 -13.40 -4.31 23.35
C ASN A 166 -14.36 -4.14 24.54
N GLY A 167 -15.53 -3.50 24.35
CA GLY A 167 -16.54 -3.34 25.42
C GLY A 167 -16.10 -2.46 26.59
N MET A 168 -14.99 -1.73 26.44
CA MET A 168 -14.45 -0.83 27.46
C MET A 168 -15.40 0.34 27.73
N THR A 169 -15.54 0.70 28.99
CA THR A 169 -16.23 1.94 29.37
C THR A 169 -15.43 3.16 28.91
N GLN A 170 -16.12 4.30 28.77
CA GLN A 170 -15.50 5.55 28.33
C GLN A 170 -14.34 6.01 29.24
N VAL A 171 -14.39 5.65 30.53
CA VAL A 171 -13.37 5.96 31.53
C VAL A 171 -12.13 5.09 31.34
N GLU A 172 -12.30 3.77 31.17
CA GLU A 172 -11.20 2.83 30.90
C GLU A 172 -10.48 3.19 29.60
N ARG A 173 -11.27 3.52 28.56
CA ARG A 173 -10.75 3.97 27.27
C ARG A 173 -9.87 5.21 27.42
N ARG A 174 -10.36 6.23 28.15
CA ARG A 174 -9.62 7.48 28.35
C ARG A 174 -8.35 7.28 29.18
N SER A 175 -8.40 6.41 30.18
CA SER A 175 -7.25 6.04 31.01
C SER A 175 -6.17 5.33 30.19
N LEU A 176 -6.56 4.38 29.33
CA LEU A 176 -5.64 3.63 28.48
C LEU A 176 -5.00 4.51 27.41
N LEU A 177 -5.81 5.34 26.73
CA LEU A 177 -5.31 6.32 25.76
C LEU A 177 -4.31 7.28 26.41
N ASN A 178 -4.62 7.85 27.58
CA ASN A 178 -3.70 8.73 28.29
C ASN A 178 -2.37 8.04 28.63
N GLY A 179 -2.41 6.77 29.05
CA GLY A 179 -1.19 5.99 29.33
C GLY A 179 -0.34 5.68 28.09
N CYS A 180 -0.92 5.70 26.89
CA CYS A 180 -0.16 5.54 25.64
C CYS A 180 0.55 6.83 25.18
N TRP A 181 0.18 7.99 25.74
CA TRP A 181 0.68 9.30 25.33
C TRP A 181 1.41 10.06 26.44
N GLU A 182 1.72 9.42 27.57
CA GLU A 182 2.64 10.00 28.57
C GLU A 182 4.05 10.12 27.97
N GLY A 183 4.38 11.34 27.55
CA GLY A 183 5.71 11.85 27.22
C GLY A 183 5.96 13.14 27.97
#